data_AF-A0A1H7Z5N2-F1
#
_entry.id   AF-A0A1H7Z5N2-F1
#
_cell.length_a   1.000
_cell.length_b   1.000
_cell.length_c   1.000
_cell.angle_alpha   90.00
_cell.angle_beta   90.00
_cell.angle_gamma   90.00
#
_symmetry.space_group_name_H-M   'P 1'
#
loop_
_entity.id
_entity.type
_entity.pdbx_description
1 polymer ?
#
loop_
_entity_poly.entity_id
_entity_poly.type
_entity_poly.pdbx_seq_one_letter_code
_entity_poly.pdbx_strand_id
1 'polypeptide(L)'
;MRQSNIELCRIIAIMMVLTVHSSFATFGGPAEWEKPYYGLIVAQSLSVVGVNLFVLISGYFSIKLKTQSVLRLCFCYLFYAIMSSVFAYFNNSFSFRQLLFVSEANWFIAAYIGLMFLSPILNTFVDNSSKKTLETTIVVLLLSELSQVNIHSSSD
;
A
#
# COMPACT_ATOMS: atom_id res chain seq x y z
N MET A 1 -23.56 0.42 -11.87
CA MET A 1 -23.02 -0.55 -12.84
C MET A 1 -21.64 -1.00 -12.36
N ARG A 2 -21.36 -2.31 -12.31
CA ARG A 2 -20.04 -2.86 -11.96
C ARG A 2 -19.06 -2.58 -13.10
N GLN A 3 -17.94 -1.92 -12.83
CA GLN A 3 -16.93 -1.59 -13.83
C GLN A 3 -15.84 -2.65 -13.82
N SER A 4 -15.96 -3.67 -14.68
CA SER A 4 -15.02 -4.81 -14.74
C SER A 4 -13.56 -4.38 -14.92
N ASN A 5 -13.32 -3.29 -15.66
CA ASN A 5 -11.99 -2.75 -15.90
C ASN A 5 -11.34 -2.27 -14.59
N ILE A 6 -12.11 -1.61 -13.73
CA ILE A 6 -11.62 -1.10 -12.45
C ILE A 6 -11.41 -2.25 -11.46
N GLU A 7 -12.24 -3.28 -11.49
CA GLU A 7 -12.05 -4.47 -10.68
C GLU A 7 -10.77 -5.23 -11.08
N LEU A 8 -10.49 -5.32 -12.39
CA LEU A 8 -9.23 -5.86 -12.89
C LEU A 8 -8.03 -5.07 -12.34
N CYS A 9 -8.09 -3.73 -12.39
CA CYS A 9 -7.04 -2.89 -11.82
C CYS A 9 -6.85 -3.12 -10.31
N ARG A 10 -7.92 -3.38 -9.54
CA ARG A 10 -7.80 -3.73 -8.11
C ARG A 10 -7.08 -5.06 -7.91
N ILE A 11 -7.42 -6.07 -8.71
CA ILE A 11 -6.76 -7.39 -8.63
C ILE A 11 -5.28 -7.23 -8.97
N ILE A 12 -4.93 -6.49 -10.02
CA ILE A 12 -3.54 -6.19 -10.38
C ILE A 12 -2.83 -5.48 -9.23
N ALA A 13 -3.45 -4.46 -8.64
CA ALA A 13 -2.89 -3.74 -7.50
C ALA A 13 -2.62 -4.68 -6.30
N ILE A 14 -3.56 -5.57 -5.97
CA ILE A 14 -3.37 -6.58 -4.91
C ILE A 14 -2.22 -7.53 -5.26
N MET A 15 -2.13 -7.99 -6.51
CA MET A 15 -1.03 -8.87 -6.95
C MET A 15 0.34 -8.19 -6.85
N MET A 16 0.42 -6.90 -7.19
CA MET A 16 1.62 -6.09 -7.01
C MET A 16 2.02 -6.01 -5.54
N VAL A 17 1.06 -5.73 -4.64
CA VAL A 17 1.32 -5.72 -3.19
C VAL A 17 1.82 -7.08 -2.68
N LEU A 18 1.20 -8.18 -3.11
CA LEU A 18 1.65 -9.53 -2.73
C LEU A 18 3.05 -9.84 -3.28
N THR A 19 3.35 -9.39 -4.49
CA THR A 19 4.67 -9.58 -5.13
C THR A 19 5.76 -8.84 -4.38
N VAL A 20 5.50 -7.61 -3.91
CA VAL A 20 6.50 -6.87 -3.15
C VAL A 20 6.76 -7.52 -1.79
N HIS A 21 5.71 -7.91 -1.05
CA HIS A 21 5.90 -8.58 0.23
C HIS A 21 6.58 -9.94 0.11
N SER A 22 6.22 -10.75 -0.89
CA SER A 22 6.84 -12.06 -1.09
C SER A 22 8.30 -11.93 -1.56
N SER A 23 8.60 -10.98 -2.45
CA SER A 23 9.96 -10.74 -2.91
C SER A 23 10.86 -10.21 -1.81
N PHE A 24 10.43 -9.24 -1.01
CA PHE A 24 11.19 -8.79 0.16
C PHE A 24 11.35 -9.88 1.22
N ALA A 25 10.32 -10.69 1.46
CA ALA A 25 10.42 -11.79 2.43
C ALA A 25 11.37 -12.92 1.97
N THR A 26 11.49 -13.15 0.67
CA THR A 26 12.28 -14.26 0.10
C THR A 26 13.71 -13.85 -0.22
N PHE A 27 13.88 -12.65 -0.80
CA PHE A 27 15.16 -12.20 -1.32
C PHE A 27 15.75 -11.05 -0.51
N GLY A 28 15.01 -10.43 0.41
CA GLY A 28 15.47 -9.22 1.11
C GLY A 28 15.47 -7.98 0.21
N GLY A 29 16.02 -6.89 0.72
CA GLY A 29 16.16 -5.64 -0.03
C GLY A 29 17.37 -5.64 -0.99
N PRO A 30 17.38 -4.78 -2.02
CA PRO A 30 18.50 -4.68 -2.96
C PRO A 30 19.87 -4.42 -2.30
N ALA A 31 19.87 -3.79 -1.13
CA ALA A 31 21.08 -3.50 -0.34
C ALA A 31 21.71 -4.75 0.30
N GLU A 32 20.96 -5.84 0.44
CA GLU A 32 21.42 -7.08 1.06
C GLU A 32 22.06 -8.04 0.04
N TRP A 33 22.01 -7.71 -1.25
CA TRP A 33 22.45 -8.61 -2.31
C TRP A 33 23.93 -8.41 -2.65
N GLU A 34 24.66 -9.52 -2.77
CA GLU A 34 26.06 -9.50 -3.23
C GLU A 34 26.21 -8.96 -4.67
N LYS A 35 25.17 -9.13 -5.50
CA LYS A 35 25.13 -8.66 -6.89
C LYS A 35 23.74 -8.13 -7.25
N PRO A 36 23.64 -7.12 -8.13
CA PRO A 36 22.35 -6.57 -8.52
C PRO A 36 21.55 -7.54 -9.39
N TYR A 37 20.38 -7.96 -8.89
CA TYR A 37 19.41 -8.74 -9.66
C TYR A 37 18.43 -7.79 -10.38
N TYR A 38 18.84 -7.22 -11.51
CA TYR A 38 18.07 -6.17 -12.21
C TYR A 38 16.59 -6.53 -12.45
N GLY A 39 16.29 -7.77 -12.82
CA GLY A 39 14.90 -8.22 -12.98
C GLY A 39 14.07 -8.14 -11.69
N LEU A 40 14.69 -8.48 -10.55
CA LEU A 40 14.05 -8.40 -9.25
C LEU A 40 13.93 -6.95 -8.76
N ILE A 41 14.92 -6.08 -9.05
CA ILE A 41 14.84 -4.65 -8.78
C ILE A 41 13.65 -4.04 -9.52
N VAL A 42 13.51 -4.33 -10.82
CA VAL A 42 12.40 -3.84 -11.64
C VAL A 42 11.07 -4.38 -11.11
N ALA A 43 11.00 -5.67 -10.77
CA ALA A 43 9.79 -6.28 -10.21
C ALA A 43 9.39 -5.65 -8.87
N GLN A 44 10.33 -5.48 -7.94
CA GLN A 44 10.10 -4.82 -6.65
C GLN A 44 9.66 -3.37 -6.85
N SER A 45 10.37 -2.60 -7.67
CA SER A 45 10.09 -1.18 -7.93
C SER A 45 8.70 -0.97 -8.54
N LEU A 46 8.33 -1.80 -9.52
CA LEU A 46 7.01 -1.75 -10.13
C LEU A 46 5.93 -2.14 -9.12
N SER A 47 6.19 -3.17 -8.32
CA SER A 47 5.23 -3.72 -7.35
C SER A 47 4.94 -2.78 -6.17
N VAL A 48 5.91 -1.98 -5.73
CA VAL A 48 5.72 -0.94 -4.70
C VAL A 48 4.59 0.03 -5.07
N VAL A 49 4.46 0.38 -6.35
CA VAL A 49 3.41 1.29 -6.84
C VAL A 49 1.99 0.71 -6.67
N GLY A 50 1.88 -0.62 -6.52
CA GLY A 50 0.62 -1.32 -6.31
C GLY A 50 -0.18 -0.79 -5.11
N VAL A 51 0.50 -0.40 -4.02
CA VAL A 51 -0.15 0.19 -2.84
C VAL A 51 -0.83 1.51 -3.19
N ASN A 52 -0.14 2.40 -3.91
CA ASN A 52 -0.68 3.69 -4.35
C ASN A 52 -1.87 3.51 -5.29
N LEU A 53 -1.76 2.57 -6.22
CA LEU A 53 -2.83 2.24 -7.15
C LEU A 53 -4.06 1.69 -6.40
N PHE A 54 -3.86 0.86 -5.39
CA PHE A 54 -4.95 0.33 -4.55
C PHE A 54 -5.70 1.46 -3.81
N VAL A 55 -4.98 2.42 -3.25
CA VAL A 55 -5.58 3.59 -2.57
C VAL A 55 -6.33 4.46 -3.57
N LEU A 56 -5.73 4.77 -4.73
CA LEU A 56 -6.35 5.61 -5.77
C LEU A 56 -7.66 5.00 -6.27
N ILE A 57 -7.67 3.70 -6.56
CA ILE A 57 -8.88 3.00 -7.02
C ILE A 57 -9.94 2.93 -5.92
N SER A 58 -9.53 2.86 -4.64
CA SER A 58 -10.45 2.91 -3.51
C SER A 58 -11.07 4.30 -3.36
N GLY A 59 -10.31 5.37 -3.64
CA GLY A 59 -10.77 6.75 -3.62
C GLY A 59 -11.59 7.20 -4.82
N TYR A 60 -11.39 6.59 -6.00
CA TYR A 60 -12.04 6.96 -7.26
C TYR A 60 -13.58 7.02 -7.21
N PHE A 61 -14.22 6.16 -6.40
CA PHE A 61 -15.69 6.13 -6.25
C PHE A 61 -16.20 6.91 -5.02
N SER A 62 -15.40 7.86 -4.52
CA SER A 62 -15.46 8.43 -3.16
C SER A 62 -15.28 7.35 -2.09
N ILE A 63 -14.37 7.60 -1.15
CA ILE A 63 -14.18 6.67 -0.03
C ILE A 63 -15.38 6.83 0.90
N LYS A 64 -16.45 6.08 0.65
CA LYS A 64 -17.49 5.91 1.66
C LYS A 64 -16.98 4.89 2.67
N LEU A 65 -17.12 5.18 3.96
CA LEU A 65 -16.90 4.23 5.05
C LEU A 65 -17.77 2.99 4.83
N LYS A 66 -17.24 2.03 4.08
CA LYS A 66 -17.84 0.71 3.90
C LYS A 66 -17.02 -0.25 4.73
N THR A 67 -17.50 -0.54 5.93
CA THR A 67 -16.96 -1.58 6.82
C THR A 67 -16.68 -2.90 6.09
N GLN A 68 -17.50 -3.24 5.07
CA GLN A 68 -17.28 -4.40 4.21
C GLN A 68 -15.97 -4.36 3.38
N SER A 69 -15.46 -3.18 3.04
CA SER A 69 -14.18 -3.04 2.34
C SER A 69 -13.01 -3.26 3.31
N VAL A 70 -13.14 -2.78 4.55
CA VAL A 70 -12.16 -2.98 5.63
C VAL A 70 -12.06 -4.46 5.97
N LEU A 71 -13.21 -5.11 6.19
CA LEU A 71 -13.27 -6.52 6.54
C LEU A 71 -12.67 -7.41 5.44
N ARG A 72 -12.90 -7.07 4.16
CA ARG A 72 -12.26 -7.77 3.04
C ARG A 72 -10.74 -7.61 3.05
N LEU A 73 -10.24 -6.40 3.30
CA LEU A 73 -8.80 -6.16 3.39
C LEU A 73 -8.19 -6.90 4.59
N CYS A 74 -8.82 -6.83 5.76
CA CYS A 74 -8.38 -7.55 6.95
C CYS A 74 -8.40 -9.07 6.73
N PHE A 75 -9.39 -9.59 6.01
CA PHE A 75 -9.47 -11.01 5.68
C PHE A 75 -8.38 -11.44 4.69
N CYS A 76 -8.15 -10.66 3.62
CA CYS A 76 -7.04 -10.90 2.70
C CYS A 76 -5.69 -10.87 3.40
N TYR A 77 -5.49 -9.91 4.31
CA TYR A 77 -4.29 -9.86 5.13
C TYR A 77 -4.18 -11.07 6.04
N LEU A 78 -5.24 -11.42 6.78
CA LEU A 78 -5.22 -12.56 7.69
C LEU A 78 -4.87 -13.86 6.94
N PHE A 79 -5.45 -14.03 5.74
CA PHE A 79 -5.13 -15.15 4.87
C PHE A 79 -3.64 -15.15 4.48
N TYR A 80 -3.10 -14.01 4.03
CA TYR A 80 -1.68 -13.87 3.70
C TYR A 80 -0.76 -14.11 4.92
N ALA A 81 -1.11 -13.57 6.08
CA ALA A 81 -0.37 -13.71 7.33
C ALA A 81 -0.32 -15.18 7.79
N ILE A 82 -1.43 -15.92 7.66
CA ILE A 82 -1.48 -17.36 7.95
C ILE A 82 -0.59 -18.13 6.97
N MET A 83 -0.71 -17.87 5.66
CA MET A 83 0.09 -18.57 4.64
C MET A 83 1.59 -18.32 4.82
N SER A 84 1.99 -17.07 5.03
CA SER A 84 3.39 -16.71 5.32
C SER A 84 3.89 -17.33 6.62
N SER A 85 3.07 -17.36 7.67
CA SER A 85 3.42 -18.01 8.95
C SER A 85 3.62 -19.52 8.81
N VAL A 86 2.77 -20.20 8.04
CA VAL A 86 2.92 -21.63 7.75
C VAL A 86 4.22 -21.89 6.99
N PHE A 87 4.52 -21.08 5.98
CA PHE A 87 5.78 -21.19 5.25
C PHE A 87 7.00 -20.93 6.15
N ALA A 88 6.94 -19.91 7.00
CA ALA A 88 8.00 -19.59 7.95
C ALA A 88 8.22 -20.71 8.99
N TYR A 89 7.15 -21.38 9.42
CA TYR A 89 7.24 -22.54 10.32
C TYR A 89 8.05 -23.68 9.70
N PHE A 90 7.80 -24.02 8.43
CA PHE A 90 8.58 -25.05 7.72
C PHE A 90 10.05 -24.65 7.49
N ASN A 91 10.37 -23.35 7.47
CA ASN A 91 11.73 -22.84 7.31
C ASN A 91 12.43 -22.51 8.65
N ASN A 92 11.85 -22.89 9.81
CA ASN A 92 12.36 -22.56 11.15
C ASN A 92 12.58 -21.06 11.40
N SER A 93 11.89 -20.19 10.67
CA SER A 93 12.01 -18.73 10.73
C SER A 93 10.73 -18.06 11.25
N PHE A 94 9.87 -18.82 11.94
CA PHE A 94 8.59 -18.34 12.42
C PHE A 94 8.74 -17.26 13.51
N SER A 95 7.98 -16.18 13.36
CA SER A 95 7.87 -15.13 14.38
C SER A 95 6.43 -14.70 14.57
N PHE A 96 5.97 -14.67 15.82
CA PHE A 96 4.61 -14.21 16.17
C PHE A 96 4.34 -12.76 15.73
N ARG A 97 5.39 -11.95 15.54
CA ARG A 97 5.27 -10.58 15.03
C ARG A 97 4.70 -10.51 13.62
N GLN A 98 4.86 -11.56 12.81
CA GLN A 98 4.32 -11.63 11.44
C GLN A 98 2.78 -11.76 11.42
N LEU A 99 2.17 -12.22 12.51
CA LEU A 99 0.72 -12.26 12.68
C LEU A 99 0.12 -10.92 13.13
N LEU A 100 0.93 -10.00 13.65
CA LEU A 100 0.43 -8.72 14.13
C LEU A 100 0.09 -7.79 12.97
N PHE A 101 -1.16 -7.30 12.97
CA PHE A 101 -1.67 -6.29 12.02
C PHE A 101 -0.87 -4.98 12.04
N VAL A 102 -0.12 -4.73 13.11
CA VAL A 102 0.74 -3.57 13.30
C VAL A 102 2.18 -4.06 13.42
N SER A 103 2.81 -4.26 12.27
CA SER A 103 4.25 -4.45 12.15
C SER A 103 4.78 -3.43 11.14
N GLU A 104 6.09 -3.13 11.16
CA GLU A 104 6.70 -2.25 10.16
C GLU A 104 6.43 -2.72 8.73
N ALA A 105 6.35 -4.04 8.50
CA ALA A 105 6.02 -4.61 7.20
C ALA A 105 4.54 -4.42 6.81
N ASN A 106 3.64 -4.16 7.77
CA ASN A 106 2.19 -4.10 7.57
C ASN A 106 1.60 -2.70 7.83
N TRP A 107 2.45 -1.67 7.85
CA TRP A 107 2.08 -0.28 8.14
C TRP A 107 0.87 0.21 7.32
N PHE A 108 0.73 -0.28 6.10
CA PHE A 108 -0.33 0.10 5.18
C PHE A 108 -1.73 -0.15 5.73
N ILE A 109 -1.94 -1.23 6.50
CA ILE A 109 -3.28 -1.55 7.02
C ILE A 109 -3.73 -0.51 8.02
N ALA A 110 -2.86 -0.13 8.95
CA ALA A 110 -3.12 0.91 9.92
C ALA A 110 -3.38 2.26 9.24
N ALA A 111 -2.52 2.63 8.26
CA ALA A 111 -2.68 3.85 7.49
C ALA A 111 -4.00 3.88 6.69
N TYR A 112 -4.37 2.78 6.06
CA TYR A 112 -5.60 2.67 5.28
C TYR A 112 -6.85 2.74 6.16
N ILE A 113 -6.83 2.11 7.35
CA ILE A 113 -7.88 2.26 8.35
C ILE A 113 -8.00 3.74 8.79
N GLY A 114 -6.88 4.39 9.09
CA GLY A 114 -6.85 5.82 9.43
C GLY A 114 -7.43 6.71 8.31
N LEU A 115 -7.04 6.45 7.06
CA LEU A 115 -7.57 7.15 5.89
C LEU A 115 -9.08 6.97 5.74
N MET A 116 -9.60 5.78 6.05
CA MET A 116 -11.03 5.53 6.04
C MET A 116 -11.76 6.33 7.11
N PHE A 117 -11.21 6.44 8.33
CA PHE A 117 -11.78 7.35 9.33
C PHE A 117 -11.75 8.81 8.89
N LEU A 118 -10.71 9.22 8.16
CA LEU A 118 -10.60 10.57 7.58
C LEU A 118 -11.49 10.78 6.35
N SER A 119 -11.99 9.70 5.73
CA SER A 119 -12.73 9.76 4.47
C SER A 119 -13.98 10.65 4.48
N PRO A 120 -14.80 10.74 5.55
CA PRO A 120 -15.95 11.65 5.56
C PRO A 120 -15.52 13.12 5.44
N ILE A 121 -14.41 13.48 6.09
CA ILE A 121 -13.84 14.82 6.05
C ILE A 121 -13.31 15.10 4.64
N LEU A 122 -12.56 14.16 4.06
CA LEU A 122 -12.03 14.28 2.70
C LEU A 122 -13.15 14.42 1.66
N ASN A 123 -14.20 13.59 1.75
CA ASN A 123 -15.34 13.69 0.82
C ASN A 123 -16.04 15.04 0.96
N THR A 124 -16.28 15.50 2.18
CA THR A 124 -16.92 16.82 2.42
C THR A 124 -16.06 17.95 1.87
N PHE A 125 -14.74 17.87 2.06
CA PHE A 125 -13.81 18.84 1.50
C PHE A 125 -13.87 18.87 -0.03
N VAL A 126 -13.89 17.70 -0.68
CA VAL A 126 -14.00 17.60 -2.15
C VAL A 126 -15.32 18.19 -2.64
N ASP A 127 -16.44 17.86 -1.99
CA ASP A 127 -17.78 18.32 -2.38
C ASP A 127 -17.98 19.84 -2.22
N ASN A 128 -17.26 20.47 -1.29
CA ASN A 128 -17.39 21.91 -0.99
C ASN A 128 -16.23 22.76 -1.54
N SER A 129 -15.23 22.16 -2.18
CA SER A 129 -14.07 22.87 -2.69
C SER A 129 -14.21 23.21 -4.17
N SER A 130 -13.64 24.36 -4.56
CA SER A 130 -13.48 24.69 -5.98
C SER A 130 -12.43 23.79 -6.62
N LYS A 131 -12.53 23.58 -7.95
CA LYS A 131 -11.52 22.85 -8.73
C LYS A 131 -10.11 23.42 -8.52
N LYS A 132 -9.98 24.75 -8.49
CA LYS A 132 -8.70 25.44 -8.27
C LYS A 132 -8.12 25.15 -6.88
N THR A 133 -8.97 25.07 -5.86
CA THR A 133 -8.56 24.69 -4.50
C THR A 133 -8.03 23.26 -4.48
N LEU A 134 -8.74 22.32 -5.11
CA LEU A 134 -8.30 20.91 -5.19
C LEU A 134 -6.98 20.75 -5.93
N GLU A 135 -6.81 21.41 -7.07
CA GLU A 135 -5.55 21.42 -7.83
C GLU A 135 -4.40 21.98 -7.00
N THR A 136 -4.62 23.10 -6.31
CA THR A 136 -3.61 23.72 -5.43
C THR A 136 -3.25 22.78 -4.28
N THR A 137 -4.22 22.14 -3.64
CA THR A 137 -3.98 21.17 -2.57
C THR A 137 -3.13 20.00 -3.06
N ILE A 138 -3.43 19.43 -4.24
CA ILE A 138 -2.64 18.33 -4.82
C ILE A 138 -1.21 18.78 -5.10
N VAL A 139 -1.02 19.96 -5.70
CA VAL A 139 0.32 20.50 -5.98
C VAL A 139 1.10 20.72 -4.69
N VAL A 140 0.49 21.29 -3.65
CA VAL A 140 1.13 21.49 -2.34
C VAL A 140 1.53 20.16 -1.72
N LEU A 141 0.66 19.14 -1.76
CA LEU A 141 0.99 17.81 -1.26
C LEU A 141 2.18 17.21 -2.00
N LEU A 142 2.19 17.26 -3.34
CA LEU A 142 3.31 16.77 -4.15
C LEU A 142 4.62 17.51 -3.87
N LEU A 143 4.57 18.83 -3.72
CA LEU A 143 5.74 19.64 -3.36
C LEU A 143 6.24 19.31 -1.95
N SER A 144 5.35 19.05 -1.00
CA SER A 144 5.73 18.66 0.35
C SER A 144 6.47 17.32 0.35
N GLU A 145 6.02 16.35 -0.43
CA GLU A 145 6.71 15.06 -0.58
C GLU A 145 8.11 15.23 -1.20
N LEU A 146 8.21 16.02 -2.27
CA LEU A 146 9.51 16.32 -2.89
C LEU A 146 10.48 17.01 -1.93
N SER A 147 9.96 17.89 -1.06
CA SER A 147 10.78 18.56 -0.04
C SER A 147 11.34 17.58 1.00
N GLN A 148 10.55 16.58 1.42
CA GLN A 148 10.99 15.55 2.37
C GLN A 148 12.09 14.67 1.78
N VAL A 149 11.95 14.29 0.51
CA VAL A 149 12.96 13.50 -0.21
C VAL A 149 14.31 14.24 -0.29
N ASN A 150 14.27 15.55 -0.55
CA ASN A 150 15.48 16.38 -0.66
C ASN A 150 16.18 16.61 0.70
N ILE A 151 15.42 16.62 1.80
CA ILE A 151 16.00 16.74 3.14
C ILE A 151 16.69 15.44 3.52
N HIS A 152 16.11 14.28 3.19
CA HIS A 152 16.73 12.98 3.49
C HIS A 152 17.99 12.71 2.65
N SER A 153 18.04 13.19 1.40
CA SER A 153 19.22 13.05 0.53
C SER A 153 20.39 13.99 0.86
N SER A 154 20.15 15.01 1.70
CA SER A 154 21.20 15.96 2.14
C SER A 154 21.73 15.66 3.54
N SER A 155 21.19 14.64 4.22
CA SER A 155 21.63 14.15 5.52
C SER A 155 22.49 12.88 5.46
N ASP A 156 22.70 12.31 4.27
CA ASP A 156 23.59 11.17 3.98
C ASP A 156 24.86 11.65 3.24
#